data_AF-A0AAU9FDF5-F1
#
_entry.id   AF-A0AAU9FDF5-F1
#
_cell.length_a   1.000
_cell.length_b   1.000
_cell.length_c   1.000
_cell.angle_alpha   90.00
_cell.angle_beta   90.00
_cell.angle_gamma   90.00
#
_symmetry.space_group_name_H-M   'P 1'
#
loop_
_entity.id
_entity.type
_entity.pdbx_description
1 polymer ?
#
loop_
_entity_poly.entity_id
_entity_poly.type
_entity_poly.pdbx_seq_one_letter_code
_entity_poly.pdbx_strand_id
1 'polypeptide(L)'
;MDIPQVDMLAVSKNSRVQRNLILGYVIPGLKIVDYNDVIRIDQYYLDCQKYRDYYRDPYGKIPKPERFRQYQGKCGVKVDKSFGDLLLPPSWQVDRKPVVYPAEYGHPMDSRKSYRTLLMGTYNPITHTGFKR
;
A
#
# COMPACT_ATOMS: atom_id res chain seq x y z
N MET A 1 -10.96 -34.49 1.84
CA MET A 1 -9.77 -33.70 1.45
C MET A 1 -9.21 -33.14 2.74
N ASP A 2 -8.34 -33.90 3.40
CA ASP A 2 -7.70 -33.44 4.63
C ASP A 2 -6.52 -32.57 4.25
N ILE A 3 -6.55 -31.31 4.70
CA ILE A 3 -5.43 -30.39 4.52
C ILE A 3 -4.27 -30.95 5.37
N PRO A 4 -3.09 -31.20 4.78
CA PRO A 4 -1.96 -31.72 5.55
C PRO A 4 -1.62 -30.71 6.65
N GLN A 5 -1.66 -31.16 7.91
CA GLN A 5 -1.25 -30.35 9.04
C GLN A 5 0.26 -30.18 8.99
N VAL A 6 0.70 -28.95 8.75
CA VAL A 6 2.12 -28.60 8.73
C VAL A 6 2.58 -28.29 10.16
N ASP A 7 3.64 -28.94 10.60
CA ASP A 7 4.31 -28.57 11.84
C ASP A 7 4.98 -27.19 11.68
N MET A 8 4.29 -26.17 12.19
CA MET A 8 4.75 -24.79 12.12
C MET A 8 6.05 -24.55 12.91
N LEU A 9 6.38 -25.37 13.91
CA LEU A 9 7.65 -25.27 14.62
C LEU A 9 8.79 -25.82 13.77
N ALA A 10 8.58 -26.92 13.05
CA ALA A 10 9.54 -27.44 12.07
C ALA A 10 9.81 -26.43 10.95
N VAL A 11 8.76 -25.81 10.40
CA VAL A 11 8.90 -24.73 9.40
C VAL A 11 9.72 -23.57 9.95
N SER A 12 9.44 -23.16 11.19
CA SER A 12 10.17 -22.08 11.87
C SER A 12 11.67 -22.40 12.03
N LYS A 13 12.02 -23.66 12.37
CA LYS A 13 13.42 -24.09 12.45
C LYS A 13 14.11 -24.01 11.09
N ASN A 14 13.45 -24.52 10.04
CA ASN A 14 14.01 -24.51 8.68
C ASN A 14 14.23 -23.09 8.15
N SER A 15 13.30 -22.16 8.44
CA SER A 15 13.44 -20.78 7.99
C SER A 15 14.66 -20.07 8.61
N ARG A 16 15.07 -20.44 9.83
CA ARG A 16 16.28 -19.90 10.48
C ARG A 16 17.54 -20.39 9.78
N VAL A 17 17.57 -21.66 9.37
CA VAL A 17 18.70 -22.23 8.61
C VAL A 17 18.84 -21.52 7.27
N GLN A 18 17.73 -21.31 6.56
CA GLN A 18 17.73 -20.57 5.29
C GLN A 18 18.18 -19.11 5.45
N ARG A 19 17.79 -18.44 6.55
CA ARG A 19 18.23 -17.07 6.85
C ARG A 19 19.74 -16.96 7.00
N ASN A 20 20.38 -17.92 7.68
CA ASN A 20 21.83 -17.92 7.87
C ASN A 20 22.58 -17.99 6.53
N LEU A 21 22.03 -18.71 5.55
CA LEU A 21 22.60 -18.73 4.19
C LEU A 21 22.54 -17.35 3.55
N ILE A 22 21.41 -16.65 3.67
CA ILE A 22 21.22 -15.29 3.12
C ILE A 22 22.19 -14.30 3.75
N LEU A 23 22.39 -14.35 5.08
CA LEU A 23 23.34 -13.49 5.77
C LEU A 23 24.79 -13.71 5.32
N GLY A 24 25.15 -14.95 4.95
CA GLY A 24 26.46 -15.27 4.39
C GLY A 24 26.74 -14.61 3.03
N TYR A 25 25.70 -14.17 2.31
CA TYR A 25 25.84 -13.45 1.02
C TYR A 25 25.96 -11.93 1.18
N VAL A 26 25.90 -11.41 2.40
CA VAL A 26 26.12 -9.98 2.63
C VAL A 26 27.59 -9.66 2.41
N ILE A 27 27.91 -9.08 1.25
CA ILE A 27 29.28 -8.67 0.90
C ILE A 27 29.72 -7.58 1.89
N PRO A 28 30.76 -7.81 2.70
CA PRO A 28 31.27 -6.80 3.63
C PRO A 28 32.00 -5.68 2.87
N GLY A 29 31.98 -4.46 3.41
CA GLY A 29 32.81 -3.34 2.91
C GLY A 29 32.10 -2.26 2.08
N LEU A 30 30.77 -2.31 1.95
CA LEU A 30 29.98 -1.22 1.37
C LEU A 30 29.92 -0.05 2.37
N LYS A 31 30.60 1.06 2.06
CA LYS A 31 30.63 2.27 2.91
C LYS A 31 29.26 2.92 3.16
N ILE A 32 28.26 2.58 2.35
CA ILE A 32 26.90 3.13 2.42
C ILE A 32 26.03 2.36 3.44
N VAL A 33 26.44 1.14 3.81
CA VAL A 33 25.63 0.25 4.64
C VAL A 33 26.19 0.19 6.06
N ASP A 34 25.38 0.52 7.05
CA ASP A 34 25.69 0.24 8.45
C ASP A 34 25.34 -1.21 8.78
N TYR A 35 26.36 -2.08 8.75
CA TYR A 35 26.20 -3.50 9.05
C TYR A 35 25.77 -3.76 10.50
N ASN A 36 26.10 -2.87 11.44
CA ASN A 36 25.65 -3.03 12.82
C ASN A 36 24.13 -2.85 12.91
N ASP A 37 23.57 -1.89 12.17
CA ASP A 37 22.13 -1.68 12.14
C ASP A 37 21.40 -2.84 11.45
N VAL A 38 21.98 -3.38 10.37
CA VAL A 38 21.45 -4.60 9.72
C VAL A 38 21.40 -5.77 10.69
N ILE A 39 22.47 -6.02 11.45
CA ILE A 39 22.50 -7.08 12.48
C ILE A 39 21.46 -6.82 13.57
N ARG A 40 21.33 -5.58 14.02
CA ARG A 40 20.34 -5.19 15.04
C ARG A 40 18.91 -5.47 14.58
N ILE A 41 18.59 -5.12 13.34
CA ILE A 41 17.29 -5.36 12.71
C ILE A 41 17.06 -6.87 12.52
N ASP A 42 18.07 -7.59 12.06
CA ASP A 42 18.03 -9.05 11.90
C ASP A 42 17.67 -9.75 13.22
N GLN A 43 18.40 -9.39 14.27
CA GLN A 43 18.19 -9.90 15.61
C GLN A 43 16.78 -9.61 16.13
N TYR A 44 16.22 -8.43 15.82
CA TYR A 44 14.84 -8.09 16.17
C TYR A 44 13.83 -9.06 15.55
N TYR A 45 13.94 -9.35 14.26
CA TYR A 45 13.04 -10.31 13.60
C TYR A 45 13.21 -11.73 14.14
N LEU A 46 14.43 -12.15 14.49
CA LEU A 46 14.68 -13.44 15.14
C LEU A 46 14.02 -13.52 16.52
N ASP A 47 14.08 -12.45 17.31
CA ASP A 47 13.40 -12.39 18.60
C ASP A 47 11.88 -12.48 18.41
N CYS A 48 11.30 -11.77 17.43
CA CYS A 48 9.87 -11.87 17.10
C CYS A 48 9.46 -13.30 16.74
N GLN A 49 10.27 -13.99 15.95
CA GLN A 49 10.03 -15.39 15.58
C GLN A 49 10.06 -16.31 16.80
N LYS A 50 11.07 -16.16 17.68
CA LYS A 50 11.15 -16.94 18.93
C LYS A 50 9.96 -16.65 19.86
N TYR A 51 9.51 -15.40 19.92
CA TYR A 51 8.34 -15.01 20.72
C TYR A 51 7.03 -15.61 20.19
N ARG A 52 6.86 -15.67 18.87
CA ARG A 52 5.73 -16.39 18.26
C ARG A 52 5.79 -17.89 18.57
N ASP A 53 6.97 -18.49 18.42
CA ASP A 53 7.17 -19.93 18.62
C ASP A 53 6.96 -20.32 20.10
N TYR A 54 7.29 -19.44 21.04
CA TYR A 54 7.01 -19.62 22.48
C TYR A 54 5.52 -19.95 22.76
N TYR A 55 4.58 -19.22 22.16
CA TYR A 55 3.14 -19.50 22.34
C TYR A 55 2.62 -20.69 21.54
N ARG A 56 3.40 -21.15 20.56
CA ARG A 56 3.06 -22.31 19.73
C ARG A 56 3.65 -23.61 20.27
N ASP A 57 4.50 -23.54 21.29
CA ASP A 57 5.14 -24.71 21.89
C ASP A 57 4.19 -25.40 22.87
N PRO A 58 3.68 -26.60 22.56
CA PRO A 58 2.78 -27.32 23.46
C PRO A 58 3.52 -27.90 24.68
N TYR A 59 4.86 -28.02 24.62
CA TYR A 59 5.66 -28.65 25.68
C TYR A 59 6.35 -27.63 26.62
N GLY A 60 6.22 -26.33 26.35
CA GLY A 60 6.81 -25.27 27.17
C GLY A 60 8.34 -25.31 27.29
N LYS A 61 9.03 -25.87 26.29
CA LYS A 61 10.50 -26.00 26.25
C LYS A 61 11.17 -24.75 25.69
N ILE A 62 10.50 -23.99 24.83
CA ILE A 62 11.05 -22.78 24.21
C ILE A 62 11.03 -21.66 25.25
N PRO A 63 12.17 -21.03 25.58
CA PRO A 63 12.18 -19.91 26.49
C PRO A 63 11.70 -18.64 25.78
N LYS A 64 10.97 -17.80 26.52
CA LYS A 64 10.56 -16.48 26.05
C LYS A 64 11.78 -15.56 25.86
N PRO A 65 11.93 -14.88 24.71
CA PRO A 65 13.03 -13.95 24.47
C PRO A 65 13.01 -12.77 25.45
N GLU A 66 14.19 -12.34 25.91
CA GLU A 66 14.34 -11.31 26.93
C GLU A 66 13.68 -9.98 26.57
N ARG A 67 13.82 -9.57 25.30
CA ARG A 67 13.22 -8.34 24.74
C ARG A 67 11.71 -8.25 24.95
N PHE A 68 11.01 -9.39 24.99
CA PHE A 68 9.55 -9.45 25.19
C PHE A 68 9.14 -9.78 26.63
N ARG A 69 10.10 -9.92 27.57
CA ARG A 69 9.79 -10.21 28.98
C ARG A 69 9.32 -9.01 29.78
N GLN A 70 9.69 -7.80 29.38
CA GLN A 70 9.41 -6.57 30.15
C GLN A 70 7.99 -6.04 29.93
N TYR A 71 7.51 -5.99 28.69
CA TYR A 71 6.19 -5.45 28.35
C TYR A 71 5.13 -6.56 28.27
N GLN A 72 4.91 -7.27 29.39
CA GLN A 72 3.86 -8.29 29.47
C GLN A 72 2.56 -7.69 29.98
N GLY A 73 1.59 -7.59 29.08
CA GLY A 73 0.20 -7.29 29.39
C GLY A 73 -0.66 -7.61 28.18
N LYS A 74 -1.99 -7.64 28.35
CA LYS A 74 -2.88 -7.26 27.24
C LYS A 74 -2.27 -5.97 26.70
N CYS A 75 -2.01 -5.87 25.40
CA CYS A 75 -1.66 -4.59 24.78
C CYS A 75 -2.74 -3.64 25.28
N GLY A 76 -2.46 -2.89 26.35
CA GLY A 76 -3.47 -2.15 27.07
C GLY A 76 -3.96 -1.23 26.00
N VAL A 77 -5.22 -1.39 25.58
CA VAL A 77 -5.78 -0.77 24.39
C VAL A 77 -5.41 0.70 24.52
N LYS A 78 -4.30 1.10 23.89
CA LYS A 78 -4.03 2.48 23.61
C LYS A 78 -5.03 2.66 22.50
N VAL A 79 -6.24 2.98 22.90
CA VAL A 79 -7.27 3.51 22.03
C VAL A 79 -6.53 4.68 21.41
N ASP A 80 -6.00 4.45 20.22
CA ASP A 80 -5.37 5.51 19.48
C ASP A 80 -6.40 6.63 19.45
N LYS A 81 -5.98 7.89 19.62
CA LYS A 81 -6.96 8.98 19.73
C LYS A 81 -7.90 9.00 18.52
N SER A 82 -7.41 8.48 17.39
CA SER A 82 -8.10 8.24 16.13
C SER A 82 -9.12 7.10 16.14
N PHE A 83 -9.10 6.17 17.11
CA PHE A 83 -10.00 5.01 17.12
C PHE A 83 -11.47 5.41 17.26
N GLY A 84 -11.75 6.47 18.02
CA GLY A 84 -13.09 7.06 18.09
C GLY A 84 -13.53 7.60 16.74
N ASP A 85 -12.65 8.31 16.04
CA ASP A 85 -12.92 8.89 14.72
C ASP A 85 -13.17 7.81 13.65
N LEU A 86 -12.46 6.68 13.74
CA LEU A 86 -12.61 5.54 12.82
C LEU A 86 -13.89 4.72 13.06
N LEU A 87 -14.50 4.84 14.24
CA LEU A 87 -15.80 4.23 14.56
C LEU A 87 -16.99 5.11 14.16
N LEU A 88 -16.75 6.39 13.87
CA LEU A 88 -17.81 7.26 13.37
C LEU A 88 -18.24 6.79 11.97
N PRO A 89 -19.56 6.78 11.68
CA PRO A 89 -20.02 6.51 10.33
C PRO A 89 -19.38 7.52 9.38
N PRO A 90 -18.97 7.10 8.17
CA PRO A 90 -18.33 7.99 7.22
C PRO A 90 -19.28 9.16 6.94
N SER A 91 -18.89 10.36 7.39
CA SER A 91 -19.60 11.58 7.03
C SER A 91 -19.41 11.77 5.54
N TRP A 92 -20.42 11.42 4.75
CA TRP A 92 -20.41 11.67 3.32
C TRP A 92 -20.41 13.19 3.15
N GLN A 93 -19.23 13.76 2.89
CA GLN A 93 -19.10 15.17 2.53
C GLN A 93 -19.99 15.35 1.29
N VAL A 94 -20.98 16.24 1.38
CA VAL A 94 -21.81 16.57 0.23
C VAL A 94 -20.91 17.34 -0.72
N ASP A 95 -20.41 16.65 -1.75
CA ASP A 95 -19.58 17.28 -2.76
C ASP A 95 -20.31 18.48 -3.36
N ARG A 96 -19.59 19.59 -3.46
CA ARG A 96 -20.11 20.82 -4.07
C ARG A 96 -20.45 20.51 -5.53
N LYS A 97 -21.75 20.53 -5.87
CA LYS A 97 -22.20 20.35 -7.25
C LYS A 97 -21.49 21.36 -8.16
N PRO A 98 -20.96 20.93 -9.32
CA PRO A 98 -20.31 21.85 -10.24
C PRO A 98 -21.32 22.88 -10.75
N VAL A 99 -20.86 24.11 -10.93
CA VAL A 99 -21.67 25.17 -11.54
C VAL A 99 -21.78 24.86 -13.03
N VAL A 100 -22.96 24.48 -13.48
CA VAL A 100 -23.26 24.27 -14.91
C VAL A 100 -23.75 25.58 -15.49
N TYR A 101 -22.98 26.15 -16.43
CA TYR A 101 -23.45 27.28 -17.22
C TYR A 101 -24.23 26.75 -18.44
N PRO A 102 -25.39 27.34 -18.77
CA PRO A 102 -26.08 26.99 -20.00
C PRO A 102 -25.20 27.34 -21.20
N ALA A 103 -24.88 26.34 -22.01
CA ALA A 103 -24.23 26.56 -23.30
C ALA A 103 -25.31 26.91 -24.32
N GLU A 104 -25.22 28.11 -24.90
CA GLU A 104 -26.03 28.46 -26.06
C GLU A 104 -25.54 27.67 -27.27
N TYR A 105 -26.22 26.56 -27.57
CA TYR A 105 -26.02 25.85 -28.83
C TYR A 105 -26.65 26.70 -29.94
N GLY A 106 -25.89 27.60 -30.54
CA GLY A 106 -26.30 28.28 -31.78
C GLY A 106 -26.60 27.24 -32.85
N HIS A 107 -27.76 27.32 -33.52
CA HIS A 107 -28.15 26.38 -34.58
C HIS A 107 -27.39 26.71 -35.89
N PRO A 108 -26.37 25.94 -36.31
CA PRO A 108 -25.71 26.19 -37.58
C PRO A 108 -26.27 25.20 -38.60
N MET A 109 -27.57 25.26 -38.85
CA MET A 109 -28.18 24.54 -39.97
C MET A 109 -29.04 25.51 -40.78
N ASP A 110 -28.35 26.32 -41.57
CA ASP A 110 -28.94 27.08 -42.67
C ASP A 110 -29.23 26.10 -43.82
N SER A 111 -30.35 25.38 -43.70
CA SER A 111 -30.78 24.31 -44.63
C SER A 111 -31.12 24.79 -46.04
N ARG A 112 -31.03 26.10 -46.30
CA ARG A 112 -31.35 26.73 -47.60
C ARG A 112 -30.14 26.97 -48.50
N LYS A 113 -28.91 26.75 -48.02
CA LYS A 113 -27.70 26.93 -48.84
C LYS A 113 -27.37 25.66 -49.60
N SER A 114 -27.14 25.80 -50.91
CA SER A 114 -26.73 24.71 -51.80
C SER A 114 -25.41 24.09 -51.33
N TYR A 115 -25.33 22.75 -51.35
CA TYR A 115 -24.17 21.95 -50.92
C TYR A 115 -22.84 22.38 -51.57
N ARG A 116 -22.88 23.00 -52.75
CA ARG A 116 -21.70 23.57 -53.42
C ARG A 116 -21.04 24.71 -52.64
N THR A 117 -21.81 25.49 -51.87
CA THR A 117 -21.26 26.54 -51.01
C THR A 117 -20.68 26.01 -49.70
N LEU A 118 -21.11 24.82 -49.26
CA LEU A 118 -20.58 24.13 -48.07
C LEU A 118 -19.25 23.40 -48.36
N LEU A 119 -18.99 23.04 -49.63
CA LEU A 119 -17.79 22.32 -50.07
C LEU A 119 -16.63 23.23 -50.49
N MET A 120 -16.81 24.56 -50.50
CA MET A 120 -15.71 25.49 -50.61
C MET A 120 -15.04 25.61 -49.25
N GLY A 121 -14.18 24.65 -48.94
CA GLY A 121 -13.39 24.61 -47.72
C GLY A 121 -12.45 25.80 -47.66
N THR A 122 -12.87 26.87 -47.00
CA THR A 122 -11.97 27.94 -46.56
C THR A 122 -12.11 28.08 -45.05
N TYR A 123 -11.14 27.48 -44.35
CA TYR A 123 -10.69 27.82 -43.00
C TYR A 123 -11.76 28.37 -42.05
N ASN A 124 -12.42 27.47 -41.30
CA ASN A 124 -13.25 27.88 -40.17
C ASN A 124 -12.34 28.32 -39.01
N PRO A 125 -12.43 29.57 -38.52
CA PRO A 125 -11.56 30.09 -37.47
C PRO A 125 -11.72 29.39 -36.12
N ILE A 126 -12.80 28.61 -35.92
CA ILE A 126 -13.03 27.84 -34.69
C ILE A 126 -12.28 26.50 -34.73
N THR A 127 -12.15 25.88 -35.91
CA THR A 127 -11.55 24.54 -36.04
C THR A 127 -10.13 24.57 -36.60
N HIS A 128 -9.70 25.68 -37.20
CA HIS A 128 -8.37 25.78 -37.80
C HIS A 128 -7.32 26.33 -36.82
N THR A 129 -6.32 25.50 -36.51
CA THR A 129 -5.28 25.80 -35.50
C THR A 129 -4.33 26.94 -35.88
N GLY A 130 -4.27 27.33 -37.15
CA GLY A 130 -3.45 28.46 -37.63
C GLY A 130 -3.86 29.85 -37.12
N PHE A 131 -5.04 29.99 -36.49
CA PHE A 131 -5.54 31.26 -35.93
C PHE A 131 -5.52 31.32 -34.40
N LYS A 132 -5.01 30.28 -33.73
CA LYS A 132 -4.70 30.37 -32.30
C LYS A 132 -3.37 31.13 -32.13
N ARG A 133 -3.45 32.45 -31.99
CA ARG A 133 -2.42 33.23 -31.30
C ARG A 133 -2.74 33.28 -29.82
#